data_AF-A0A933HWW2-F1
#
_entry.id   AF-A0A933HWW2-F1
#
_cell.length_a   1.000
_cell.length_b   1.000
_cell.length_c   1.000
_cell.angle_alpha   90.00
_cell.angle_beta   90.00
_cell.angle_gamma   90.00
#
_symmetry.space_group_name_H-M   'P 1'
#
loop_
_entity.id
_entity.type
_entity.pdbx_description
1 polymer ?
#
loop_
_entity_poly.entity_id
_entity_poly.type
_entity_poly.pdbx_seq_one_letter_code
_entity_poly.pdbx_strand_id
1 'polypeptide(L)'
;MPNKRASKLMTISLPPSLYRETIKTAREEGRTNSELVRESVRKYISDRRWRRLLDYGRRKAIETGLKPDEIEDIIDELRDTGS
;
A
#
# COMPACT_ATOMS: atom_id res chain seq x y z
N MET A 1 -16.11 4.05 24.23
CA MET A 1 -15.81 3.90 22.79
C MET A 1 -14.41 4.43 22.54
N PRO A 2 -13.47 3.68 21.90
CA PRO A 2 -12.17 4.24 21.61
C PRO A 2 -12.30 5.32 20.51
N ASN A 3 -11.72 6.49 20.76
CA ASN A 3 -11.83 7.69 19.95
C ASN A 3 -11.22 7.48 18.54
N LYS A 4 -12.00 7.76 17.49
CA LYS A 4 -11.72 7.50 16.06
C LYS A 4 -10.59 8.37 15.46
N ARG A 5 -9.84 9.13 16.28
CA ARG A 5 -8.81 10.09 15.84
C ARG A 5 -7.55 10.15 16.74
N ALA A 6 -7.14 9.05 17.36
CA ALA A 6 -5.89 9.05 18.14
C ALA A 6 -4.66 8.94 17.22
N SER A 7 -4.12 10.08 16.76
CA SER A 7 -2.77 10.12 16.17
C SER A 7 -1.73 10.00 17.29
N LYS A 8 -0.72 9.14 17.12
CA LYS A 8 0.40 9.01 18.06
C LYS A 8 1.59 9.82 17.56
N LEU A 9 2.34 10.45 18.47
CA LEU A 9 3.57 11.16 18.14
C LEU A 9 4.65 10.15 17.75
N MET A 10 5.38 10.47 16.68
CA MET A 10 6.51 9.70 16.20
C MET A 10 7.65 10.68 15.88
N THR A 11 8.73 10.60 16.65
CA THR A 11 9.94 11.39 16.42
C THR A 11 10.90 10.58 15.55
N ILE A 12 11.32 11.15 14.43
CA ILE A 12 12.26 10.53 13.50
C ILE A 12 13.37 11.52 13.15
N SER A 13 14.58 11.00 12.95
CA SER A 13 15.69 11.79 12.39
C SER A 13 15.78 11.53 10.90
N LEU A 14 15.93 12.60 10.11
CA LEU A 14 16.16 12.51 8.66
C LEU A 14 17.57 13.00 8.34
N PRO A 15 18.28 12.38 7.38
CA PRO A 15 19.50 12.94 6.83
C PRO A 15 19.28 14.39 6.37
N PRO A 16 20.25 15.32 6.53
CA PRO A 16 20.05 16.73 6.22
C PRO A 16 19.58 17.01 4.78
N SER A 17 20.04 16.22 3.81
CA SER A 17 19.60 16.30 2.42
C SER A 17 18.11 15.98 2.27
N LEU A 18 17.67 14.85 2.82
CA LEU A 18 16.29 14.39 2.76
C LEU A 18 15.34 15.35 3.51
N TYR A 19 15.79 15.92 4.62
CA TYR A 19 15.01 16.93 5.35
C TYR A 19 14.75 18.18 4.50
N ARG A 20 15.79 18.70 3.82
CA ARG A 20 15.65 19.86 2.92
C ARG A 20 14.70 19.57 1.76
N GLU A 21 14.82 18.39 1.16
CA GLU A 21 13.96 17.96 0.06
C GLU A 21 12.50 17.83 0.53
N THR A 22 12.27 17.21 1.68
CA THR A 22 10.93 17.08 2.28
C THR A 22 10.26 18.44 2.47
N ILE A 23 10.98 19.44 3.01
CA ILE A 23 10.46 20.79 3.19
C ILE A 23 10.14 21.44 1.85
N LYS A 24 11.05 21.31 0.88
CA LYS A 24 10.87 21.89 -0.46
C LYS A 24 9.63 21.32 -1.13
N THR A 25 9.51 19.99 -1.18
CA THR A 25 8.36 19.29 -1.78
C THR A 25 7.05 19.66 -1.09
N ALA A 26 7.02 19.65 0.25
CA ALA A 26 5.81 20.01 0.98
C ALA A 26 5.37 21.46 0.68
N ARG A 27 6.32 22.39 0.56
CA ARG A 27 6.04 23.78 0.19
C ARG A 27 5.51 23.91 -1.25
N GLU A 28 6.13 23.22 -2.20
CA GLU A 28 5.71 23.20 -3.60
C GLU A 28 4.30 22.64 -3.77
N GLU A 29 3.93 21.63 -2.96
CA GLU A 29 2.60 21.03 -2.95
C GLU A 29 1.57 21.76 -2.04
N GLY A 30 1.95 22.87 -1.40
CA GLY A 30 1.05 23.63 -0.53
C GLY A 30 0.55 22.86 0.71
N ARG A 31 1.38 21.95 1.25
CA ARG A 31 1.02 21.08 2.38
C ARG A 31 2.06 21.09 3.49
N THR A 32 1.73 20.51 4.64
CA THR A 32 2.64 20.40 5.78
C THR A 32 3.61 19.21 5.63
N ASN A 33 4.81 19.32 6.21
CA ASN A 33 5.78 18.21 6.27
C ASN A 33 5.16 16.93 6.85
N SER A 34 4.34 17.09 7.89
CA SER A 34 3.67 15.97 8.56
C SER A 34 2.63 15.29 7.67
N GLU A 35 1.94 16.03 6.79
CA GLU A 35 1.04 15.43 5.80
C GLU A 35 1.79 14.62 4.77
N LEU A 36 2.85 15.19 4.19
CA LEU A 36 3.70 14.52 3.23
C LEU A 36 4.26 13.21 3.82
N VAL A 37 4.89 13.27 5.00
CA VAL A 37 5.47 12.09 5.66
C VAL A 37 4.41 11.03 5.96
N ARG A 38 3.23 11.41 6.48
CA ARG A 38 2.13 10.45 6.75
C ARG A 38 1.64 9.79 5.47
N GLU A 39 1.53 10.53 4.38
CA GLU A 39 1.13 9.98 3.08
C GLU A 39 2.17 9.02 2.53
N SER A 40 3.45 9.39 2.56
CA SER A 40 4.57 8.55 2.11
C SER A 40 4.63 7.23 2.89
N VAL A 41 4.47 7.27 4.22
CA VAL A 41 4.43 6.05 5.05
C VAL A 41 3.23 5.17 4.68
N ARG A 42 2.05 5.76 4.45
CA ARG A 42 0.85 5.02 4.04
C ARG A 42 1.05 4.34 2.68
N LYS A 43 1.60 5.08 1.69
CA LYS A 43 1.92 4.57 0.36
C LYS A 43 2.91 3.40 0.45
N TYR A 44 4.01 3.56 1.19
CA TYR A 44 5.01 2.51 1.38
C TYR A 44 4.42 1.22 1.95
N ILE A 45 3.56 1.32 2.99
CA ILE A 45 2.92 0.15 3.59
C ILE A 45 1.97 -0.53 2.60
N SER A 46 1.18 0.26 1.86
CA SER A 46 0.25 -0.23 0.84
C SER A 46 0.98 -0.99 -0.26
N ASP A 47 2.04 -0.39 -0.81
CA ASP A 47 2.84 -0.99 -1.88
C ASP A 47 3.51 -2.28 -1.42
N ARG A 48 4.02 -2.31 -0.18
CA ARG A 48 4.59 -3.53 0.40
C ARG A 48 3.54 -4.63 0.57
N ARG A 49 2.30 -4.28 0.93
CA ARG A 49 1.20 -5.25 1.00
C ARG A 49 0.85 -5.78 -0.39
N TRP A 50 0.74 -4.91 -1.38
CA TRP A 50 0.44 -5.29 -2.76
C TRP A 50 1.49 -6.24 -3.34
N ARG A 51 2.78 -5.90 -3.19
CA ARG A 51 3.89 -6.77 -3.63
C ARG A 51 3.83 -8.16 -3.02
N ARG A 52 3.53 -8.26 -1.72
CA ARG A 52 3.38 -9.57 -1.06
C ARG A 52 2.21 -10.40 -1.60
N LEU A 53 1.09 -9.74 -1.95
CA LEU A 53 -0.06 -10.41 -2.55
C LEU A 53 0.27 -10.91 -3.96
N LEU A 54 0.94 -10.09 -4.77
CA LEU A 54 1.41 -10.50 -6.10
C LEU A 54 2.39 -11.68 -6.03
N ASP A 55 3.36 -11.64 -5.11
CA ASP A 55 4.31 -12.73 -4.92
C ASP A 55 3.63 -14.02 -4.44
N TYR A 56 2.58 -13.90 -3.63
CA TYR A 56 1.76 -15.05 -3.24
C TYR A 56 0.98 -15.62 -4.43
N GLY A 57 0.26 -14.76 -5.17
CA GLY A 57 -0.51 -15.17 -6.34
C GLY A 57 0.35 -15.82 -7.41
N ARG A 58 1.54 -15.26 -7.69
CA ARG A 58 2.51 -15.84 -8.62
C ARG A 58 2.96 -17.23 -8.17
N ARG A 59 3.33 -17.40 -6.90
CA ARG A 59 3.71 -18.72 -6.36
C ARG A 59 2.57 -19.71 -6.49
N LYS A 60 1.35 -19.30 -6.12
CA LYS A 60 0.18 -20.16 -6.19
C LYS A 60 -0.15 -20.58 -7.62
N ALA A 61 -0.06 -19.68 -8.59
CA ALA A 61 -0.28 -19.99 -10.01
C ALA A 61 0.76 -20.99 -10.53
N ILE A 62 2.04 -20.84 -10.15
CA ILE A 62 3.09 -21.80 -10.50
C ILE A 62 2.83 -23.18 -9.88
N GLU A 63 2.48 -23.22 -8.58
CA GLU A 63 2.22 -24.48 -7.86
C GLU A 63 1.00 -25.24 -8.40
N THR A 64 -0.01 -24.51 -8.88
CA THR A 64 -1.28 -25.10 -9.36
C THR A 64 -1.33 -25.27 -10.87
N GLY A 65 -0.35 -24.73 -11.61
CA GLY A 65 -0.33 -24.76 -13.07
C GLY A 65 -1.41 -23.91 -13.74
N LEU A 66 -2.13 -23.07 -12.98
CA LEU A 66 -3.24 -22.25 -13.45
C LEU A 66 -2.79 -21.31 -14.57
N LYS A 67 -3.41 -21.45 -15.74
CA LYS A 67 -3.26 -20.51 -16.85
C LYS A 67 -4.19 -19.31 -16.66
N PRO A 68 -3.84 -18.14 -17.21
CA PRO A 68 -4.69 -16.95 -17.15
C PRO A 68 -6.12 -17.20 -17.63
N ASP A 69 -6.29 -18.01 -18.67
CA ASP A 69 -7.59 -18.31 -19.28
C ASP A 69 -8.50 -19.13 -18.34
N GLU A 70 -7.91 -19.99 -17.50
CA GLU A 70 -8.64 -20.82 -16.52
C GLU A 70 -9.10 -19.99 -15.30
N ILE A 71 -8.55 -18.78 -15.11
CA ILE A 71 -8.92 -17.92 -13.98
C ILE A 71 -10.29 -17.28 -14.21
N GLU A 72 -10.64 -16.92 -15.44
CA GLU A 72 -11.97 -16.34 -15.73
C GLU A 72 -13.08 -17.37 -15.47
N ASP A 73 -12.91 -18.60 -15.96
CA ASP A 73 -13.86 -19.69 -15.73
C ASP A 73 -14.08 -19.96 -14.22
N ILE A 74 -13.01 -19.95 -13.41
CA ILE A 74 -13.10 -20.13 -11.95
C ILE A 74 -13.81 -18.93 -11.28
N ILE A 75 -13.57 -17.70 -11.75
CA ILE A 75 -14.20 -16.50 -11.18
C ILE A 75 -15.71 -16.50 -11.46
N ASP A 76 -16.11 -16.90 -12.67
CA ASP A 76 -17.51 -16.95 -13.06
C ASP A 76 -18.26 -18.06 -12.33
N GLU A 77 -17.66 -19.25 -12.17
CA GLU A 77 -18.23 -20.34 -11.36
C GLU A 77 -18.42 -19.95 -9.88
N LEU A 78 -17.49 -19.17 -9.31
CA LEU A 78 -17.59 -18.66 -7.94
C LEU A 78 -18.67 -17.56 -7.78
N ARG A 79 -18.94 -16.78 -8.83
CA ARG A 79 -20.01 -15.77 -8.82
C ARG A 79 -21.39 -16.41 -8.91
N ASP A 80 -21.52 -17.47 -9.70
CA ASP A 80 -22.78 -18.22 -9.86
C ASP A 80 -23.13 -19.03 -8.61
N THR A 81 -22.13 -19.58 -7.90
CA THR A 81 -22.34 -20.34 -6.65
C THR A 81 -22.69 -19.44 -5.45
N GLY A 82 -22.47 -18.12 -5.57
CA GLY A 82 -22.72 -17.14 -4.52
C GLY A 82 -24.09 -16.43 -4.57
N SER A 83 -24.99 -16.82 -5.50
CA SER A 83 -26.35 -16.27 -5.63
C SER A 83 -27.43 -17.19 -5.05
#